data_AF-A0A520BYQ9-F1
#
_entry.id   AF-A0A520BYQ9-F1
#
_cell.length_a   1.000
_cell.length_b   1.000
_cell.length_c   1.000
_cell.angle_alpha   90.00
_cell.angle_beta   90.00
_cell.angle_gamma   90.00
#
_symmetry.space_group_name_H-M   'P 1'
#
loop_
_entity.id
_entity.type
_entity.pdbx_description
1 polymer ?
#
loop_
_entity_poly.entity_id
_entity_poly.type
_entity_poly.pdbx_seq_one_letter_code
_entity_poly.pdbx_strand_id
1 'polypeptide(L)'
;MNGPKSPSELFLAFTRLALQGFGGVLAIAQRELVERLEWMTREEFVETLAIAQVLPGPNVVNLSMMVGDRFFGSRGAMAALAGMLAAPAVIVLALAVAYGQLHQFPVAANALRGMGAVAAGLVLATGIKLLPALRRSALGRPVALGLALAAFVLIGLLRWPLVGVLSLVGGGGMALAWLKLR
;
A
#
# COMPACT_ATOMS: atom_id res chain seq x y z
N MET A 1 -6.41 -23.32 -14.88
CA MET A 1 -6.45 -22.31 -13.80
C MET A 1 -7.56 -22.70 -12.85
N ASN A 2 -7.30 -22.65 -11.55
CA ASN A 2 -8.34 -22.85 -10.56
C ASN A 2 -9.11 -21.53 -10.39
N GLY A 3 -10.44 -21.58 -10.30
CA GLY A 3 -11.24 -20.41 -9.96
C GLY A 3 -11.70 -20.49 -8.49
N PRO A 4 -11.98 -19.37 -7.82
CA PRO A 4 -12.73 -19.38 -6.58
C PRO A 4 -14.08 -20.06 -6.81
N LYS A 5 -14.48 -20.94 -5.89
CA LYS A 5 -15.74 -21.71 -5.96
C LYS A 5 -16.94 -20.89 -5.50
N SER A 6 -16.71 -19.82 -4.75
CA SER A 6 -17.75 -18.92 -4.24
C SER A 6 -17.22 -17.51 -3.95
N PRO A 7 -18.12 -16.49 -3.86
CA PRO A 7 -17.77 -15.19 -3.31
C PRO A 7 -17.25 -15.22 -1.87
N SER A 8 -17.64 -16.22 -1.07
CA SER A 8 -17.09 -16.40 0.29
C SER A 8 -15.63 -16.85 0.29
N GLU A 9 -15.17 -17.57 -0.75
CA GLU A 9 -13.76 -17.91 -0.91
C GLU A 9 -12.91 -16.69 -1.26
N LEU A 10 -13.42 -15.80 -2.13
CA LEU A 10 -12.81 -14.48 -2.38
C LEU A 10 -12.70 -13.67 -1.08
N PHE A 11 -13.80 -13.56 -0.31
CA PHE A 11 -13.81 -12.84 0.96
C PHE A 11 -12.74 -13.38 1.93
N LEU A 12 -12.65 -14.70 2.10
CA LEU A 12 -11.67 -15.33 2.99
C LEU A 12 -10.22 -15.15 2.50
N ALA A 13 -9.97 -15.28 1.19
CA ALA A 13 -8.65 -15.07 0.60
C ALA A 13 -8.17 -13.62 0.78
N PHE A 14 -9.01 -12.63 0.46
CA PHE A 14 -8.66 -11.22 0.62
C PHE A 14 -8.59 -10.80 2.10
N THR A 15 -9.38 -11.41 2.98
CA THR A 15 -9.23 -11.25 4.44
C THR A 15 -7.86 -11.73 4.90
N ARG A 16 -7.43 -12.92 4.48
CA ARG A 16 -6.10 -13.47 4.83
C ARG A 16 -4.97 -12.60 4.28
N LEU A 17 -5.08 -12.15 3.04
CA LEU A 17 -4.12 -11.25 2.39
C LEU A 17 -4.00 -9.92 3.15
N ALA A 18 -5.13 -9.31 3.54
CA ALA A 18 -5.16 -8.07 4.32
C ALA A 18 -4.47 -8.22 5.70
N LEU A 19 -4.73 -9.33 6.40
CA LEU A 19 -4.09 -9.65 7.68
C LEU A 19 -2.59 -9.96 7.58
N GLN A 20 -2.10 -10.36 6.40
CA GLN A 20 -0.69 -10.66 6.17
C GLN A 20 0.12 -9.47 5.61
N GLY A 21 -0.52 -8.38 5.21
CA GLY A 21 0.07 -7.31 4.40
C GLY A 21 1.29 -6.53 4.95
N PHE A 22 1.72 -6.81 6.18
CA PHE A 22 2.83 -6.13 6.86
C PHE A 22 4.15 -6.23 6.05
N GLY A 23 4.70 -5.07 5.68
CA GLY A 23 6.03 -4.97 5.03
C GLY A 23 6.08 -5.31 3.53
N GLY A 24 4.96 -5.65 2.88
CA GLY A 24 5.00 -5.98 1.45
C GLY A 24 3.72 -6.57 0.84
N VAL A 25 2.54 -5.97 1.10
CA VAL A 25 1.22 -6.47 0.63
C VAL A 25 1.24 -6.98 -0.81
N LEU A 26 1.89 -6.28 -1.74
CA LEU A 26 1.90 -6.64 -3.16
C LEU A 26 2.64 -7.96 -3.46
N ALA A 27 3.77 -8.22 -2.80
CA ALA A 27 4.50 -9.48 -2.96
C ALA A 27 3.72 -10.65 -2.36
N ILE A 28 3.00 -10.40 -1.26
CA ILE A 28 2.09 -11.35 -0.64
C ILE A 28 0.90 -11.62 -1.57
N ALA A 29 0.29 -10.58 -2.14
CA ALA A 29 -0.80 -10.71 -3.12
C ALA A 29 -0.40 -11.53 -4.36
N GLN A 30 0.80 -11.29 -4.90
CA GLN A 30 1.32 -12.07 -6.02
C GLN A 30 1.44 -13.55 -5.64
N ARG A 31 2.09 -13.86 -4.51
CA ARG A 31 2.25 -15.23 -4.01
C ARG A 31 0.90 -15.90 -3.70
N GLU A 32 -0.02 -15.16 -3.11
CA GLU A 32 -1.36 -15.63 -2.75
C GLU A 32 -2.17 -16.01 -4.01
N LEU A 33 -2.24 -15.12 -5.00
CA LEU A 33 -3.12 -15.23 -6.18
C LEU A 33 -2.51 -16.06 -7.32
N VAL A 34 -1.19 -16.00 -7.51
CA VAL A 34 -0.48 -16.69 -8.61
C VAL A 34 0.06 -18.05 -8.15
N GLU A 35 0.80 -18.09 -7.03
CA GLU A 35 1.55 -19.30 -6.63
C GLU A 35 0.75 -20.26 -5.74
N ARG A 36 -0.15 -19.76 -4.89
CA ARG A 36 -0.91 -20.61 -3.93
C ARG A 36 -2.33 -20.93 -4.37
N LEU A 37 -3.05 -19.95 -4.91
CA LEU A 37 -4.45 -20.11 -5.34
C LEU A 37 -4.57 -20.44 -6.84
N GLU A 38 -3.54 -20.13 -7.64
CA GLU A 38 -3.49 -20.36 -9.09
C GLU A 38 -4.71 -19.76 -9.85
N TRP A 39 -5.23 -18.65 -9.31
CA TRP A 39 -6.37 -17.90 -9.86
C TRP A 39 -5.99 -17.06 -11.07
N MET A 40 -4.72 -16.71 -11.22
CA MET A 40 -4.21 -15.92 -12.33
C MET A 40 -2.77 -16.28 -12.66
N THR A 41 -2.36 -16.07 -13.91
CA THR A 41 -0.94 -16.18 -14.28
C THR A 41 -0.14 -14.98 -13.77
N ARG A 42 1.19 -15.05 -13.87
CA ARG A 42 2.06 -13.92 -13.51
C ARG A 42 1.82 -12.72 -14.43
N GLU A 43 1.51 -12.98 -15.69
CA GLU A 43 1.24 -12.00 -16.75
C GLU A 43 -0.08 -11.28 -16.44
N GLU A 44 -1.17 -12.03 -16.21
CA GLU A 44 -2.48 -11.49 -15.83
C GLU A 44 -2.41 -10.66 -14.53
N PHE A 45 -1.61 -11.09 -13.54
CA PHE A 45 -1.40 -10.33 -12.31
C PHE A 45 -0.72 -8.97 -12.59
N VAL A 46 0.28 -8.94 -13.48
CA VAL A 46 1.00 -7.70 -13.85
C VAL A 46 0.09 -6.77 -14.67
N GLU A 47 -0.71 -7.29 -15.59
CA GLU A 47 -1.70 -6.52 -16.35
C GLU A 47 -2.77 -5.91 -15.44
N THR A 48 -3.36 -6.74 -14.57
CA THR A 48 -4.35 -6.28 -13.57
C THR A 48 -3.75 -5.23 -12.63
N LEU A 49 -2.49 -5.41 -12.20
CA LEU A 49 -1.77 -4.46 -11.36
C LEU A 49 -1.51 -3.14 -12.09
N ALA A 50 -1.14 -3.17 -13.38
CA ALA A 50 -0.91 -1.97 -14.17
C ALA A 50 -2.17 -1.10 -14.25
N ILE A 51 -3.34 -1.71 -14.47
CA ILE A 51 -4.63 -1.01 -14.44
C ILE A 51 -4.95 -0.51 -13.02
N ALA A 52 -4.74 -1.34 -11.99
CA ALA A 52 -4.97 -0.96 -10.60
C ALA A 52 -4.12 0.22 -10.10
N GLN A 53 -2.97 0.48 -10.73
CA GLN A 53 -2.08 1.63 -10.50
C GLN A 53 -2.55 2.92 -11.19
N VAL A 54 -3.36 2.82 -12.25
CA VAL A 54 -3.97 3.99 -12.93
C VAL A 54 -5.20 4.49 -12.16
N LEU A 55 -5.92 3.57 -11.50
CA LEU A 55 -7.08 3.90 -10.67
C LEU A 55 -6.66 4.63 -9.37
N PRO A 56 -7.39 5.66 -8.94
CA PRO A 56 -7.12 6.31 -7.66
C PRO A 56 -7.34 5.34 -6.49
N GLY A 57 -6.53 5.47 -5.44
CA GLY A 57 -6.65 4.68 -4.20
C GLY A 57 -5.55 3.63 -4.03
N PRO A 58 -5.71 2.70 -3.07
CA PRO A 58 -4.68 1.70 -2.77
C PRO A 58 -4.64 0.58 -3.82
N ASN A 59 -3.52 0.43 -4.52
CA ASN A 59 -3.32 -0.55 -5.61
C ASN A 59 -3.86 -1.96 -5.31
N VAL A 60 -3.64 -2.49 -4.09
CA VAL A 60 -4.10 -3.85 -3.73
C VAL A 60 -5.61 -3.91 -3.50
N VAL A 61 -6.24 -2.84 -3.03
CA VAL A 61 -7.71 -2.76 -2.92
C VAL A 61 -8.33 -2.70 -4.32
N ASN A 62 -7.79 -1.87 -5.21
CA ASN A 62 -8.19 -1.80 -6.61
C ASN A 62 -8.04 -3.16 -7.31
N LEU A 63 -6.88 -3.81 -7.14
CA LEU A 63 -6.65 -5.17 -7.64
C LEU A 63 -7.65 -6.17 -7.05
N SER A 64 -7.94 -6.15 -5.74
CA SER A 64 -8.91 -7.07 -5.14
C SER A 64 -10.31 -6.93 -5.74
N MET A 65 -10.78 -5.70 -5.99
CA MET A 65 -12.06 -5.45 -6.67
C MET A 65 -12.06 -6.01 -8.09
N MET A 66 -11.00 -5.75 -8.88
CA MET A 66 -10.88 -6.26 -10.26
C MET A 66 -10.86 -7.79 -10.32
N VAL A 67 -10.12 -8.43 -9.41
CA VAL A 67 -10.08 -9.90 -9.32
C VAL A 67 -11.45 -10.46 -8.92
N GLY A 68 -12.14 -9.81 -7.97
CA GLY A 68 -13.50 -10.20 -7.60
C GLY A 68 -14.50 -10.07 -8.75
N ASP A 69 -14.43 -8.96 -9.50
CA ASP A 69 -15.28 -8.69 -10.66
C ASP A 69 -15.08 -9.73 -11.76
N ARG A 70 -13.83 -10.10 -12.05
CA ARG A 70 -13.48 -11.13 -13.04
C ARG A 70 -14.18 -12.48 -12.80
N PHE A 71 -14.43 -12.87 -11.55
CA PHE A 71 -14.97 -14.21 -11.22
C PHE A 71 -16.48 -14.24 -10.96
N PHE A 72 -17.07 -13.22 -10.32
CA PHE A 72 -18.51 -13.19 -10.02
C PHE A 72 -19.16 -11.81 -10.26
N GLY A 73 -18.56 -10.99 -11.11
CA GLY A 73 -19.00 -9.61 -11.37
C GLY A 73 -19.06 -8.78 -10.08
N SER A 74 -19.99 -7.82 -10.04
CA SER A 74 -20.20 -6.92 -8.90
C SER A 74 -20.31 -7.64 -7.54
N ARG A 75 -20.88 -8.85 -7.50
CA ARG A 75 -20.99 -9.64 -6.25
C ARG A 75 -19.62 -10.14 -5.78
N GLY A 76 -18.75 -10.54 -6.69
CA GLY A 76 -17.37 -10.91 -6.40
C GLY A 76 -16.51 -9.71 -6.04
N ALA A 77 -16.67 -8.59 -6.75
CA ALA A 77 -15.98 -7.33 -6.45
C ALA A 77 -16.29 -6.83 -5.03
N MET A 78 -17.58 -6.82 -4.64
CA MET A 78 -18.01 -6.47 -3.28
C MET A 78 -17.49 -7.46 -2.24
N ALA A 79 -17.48 -8.76 -2.52
CA ALA A 79 -16.97 -9.76 -1.58
C ALA A 79 -15.45 -9.66 -1.35
N ALA A 80 -14.68 -9.41 -2.42
CA ALA A 80 -13.24 -9.19 -2.36
C ALA A 80 -12.91 -7.89 -1.60
N LEU A 81 -13.60 -6.79 -1.91
CA LEU A 81 -13.47 -5.51 -1.20
C LEU A 81 -13.81 -5.64 0.29
N ALA A 82 -14.92 -6.31 0.61
CA ALA A 82 -15.33 -6.56 1.98
C ALA A 82 -14.30 -7.42 2.72
N GLY A 83 -13.75 -8.45 2.10
CA GLY A 83 -12.67 -9.26 2.70
C GLY A 83 -11.41 -8.43 2.98
N MET A 84 -11.01 -7.60 2.01
CA MET A 84 -9.82 -6.74 2.11
C MET A 84 -9.93 -5.68 3.22
N LEU A 85 -11.15 -5.18 3.51
CA LEU A 85 -11.37 -4.06 4.44
C LEU A 85 -11.94 -4.47 5.81
N ALA A 86 -12.81 -5.49 5.88
CA ALA A 86 -13.58 -5.78 7.09
C ALA A 86 -12.70 -6.18 8.28
N ALA A 87 -11.77 -7.12 8.11
CA ALA A 87 -10.93 -7.56 9.23
C ALA A 87 -9.96 -6.47 9.72
N PRO A 88 -9.23 -5.72 8.86
CA PRO A 88 -8.46 -4.56 9.31
C PRO A 88 -9.32 -3.49 10.00
N ALA A 89 -10.51 -3.18 9.47
CA ALA A 89 -11.40 -2.20 10.08
C ALA A 89 -11.88 -2.64 11.47
N VAL A 90 -12.29 -3.90 11.63
CA VAL A 90 -12.69 -4.46 12.94
C VAL A 90 -11.53 -4.41 13.94
N ILE A 91 -10.31 -4.77 13.52
CA ILE A 91 -9.12 -4.70 14.39
C ILE A 91 -8.85 -3.26 14.82
N VAL A 92 -8.85 -2.30 13.89
CA VAL A 92 -8.59 -0.88 14.19
C VAL A 92 -9.68 -0.30 15.10
N LEU A 93 -10.96 -0.60 14.86
CA LEU A 93 -12.07 -0.16 15.70
C LEU A 93 -12.02 -0.78 17.09
N ALA A 94 -11.72 -2.08 17.21
CA ALA A 94 -11.56 -2.75 18.50
C ALA A 94 -10.39 -2.15 19.30
N LEU A 95 -9.27 -1.86 18.65
CA LEU A 95 -8.13 -1.17 19.28
C LEU A 95 -8.47 0.27 19.69
N ALA A 96 -9.27 1.00 18.90
CA ALA A 96 -9.71 2.35 19.25
C ALA A 96 -10.66 2.38 20.46
N VAL A 97 -11.60 1.43 20.55
CA VAL A 97 -12.49 1.28 21.72
C VAL A 97 -11.70 0.85 22.95
N ALA A 98 -10.81 -0.15 22.81
CA ALA A 98 -9.92 -0.58 23.88
C ALA A 98 -9.02 0.56 24.37
N TYR A 99 -8.50 1.40 23.47
CA TYR A 99 -7.70 2.57 23.83
C TYR A 99 -8.47 3.55 24.73
N GLY A 100 -9.73 3.86 24.39
CA GLY A 100 -10.58 4.73 25.21
C GLY A 100 -10.78 4.21 26.65
N GLN A 101 -10.81 2.88 26.84
CA GLN A 101 -10.94 2.24 28.16
C GLN A 101 -9.60 2.05 28.87
N LEU A 102 -8.49 1.90 28.13
CA LEU A 102 -7.16 1.61 28.67
C LEU A 102 -6.32 2.86 28.92
N HIS A 103 -6.69 4.03 28.42
CA HIS A 103 -5.89 5.26 28.58
C HIS A 103 -5.73 5.72 30.04
N GLN A 104 -6.60 5.25 30.94
CA GLN A 104 -6.45 5.42 32.40
C GLN A 104 -5.25 4.66 33.00
N PHE A 105 -4.70 3.66 32.31
CA PHE A 105 -3.52 2.91 32.75
C PHE A 105 -2.25 3.40 32.03
N PRO A 106 -1.27 3.99 32.74
CA PRO A 106 -0.08 4.60 32.11
C PRO A 106 0.78 3.58 31.35
N VAL A 107 0.74 2.29 31.73
CA VAL A 107 1.44 1.21 31.02
C VAL A 107 0.89 1.03 29.60
N ALA A 108 -0.43 1.05 29.42
CA ALA A 108 -1.06 0.89 28.10
C ALA A 108 -0.75 2.08 27.17
N ALA A 109 -0.83 3.31 27.69
CA ALA A 109 -0.47 4.52 26.95
C ALA A 109 1.01 4.50 26.48
N ASN A 110 1.93 4.01 27.32
CA ASN A 110 3.34 3.88 26.97
C ASN A 110 3.61 2.76 25.95
N ALA A 111 2.92 1.62 26.05
CA ALA A 111 3.00 0.54 25.06
C ALA A 111 2.54 1.02 23.66
N LEU A 112 1.46 1.80 23.60
CA LEU A 112 0.95 2.41 22.35
C LEU A 112 1.93 3.43 21.75
N ARG A 113 2.57 4.27 22.58
CA ARG A 113 3.68 5.13 22.11
C ARG A 113 4.84 4.30 21.54
N GLY A 114 5.18 3.18 22.19
CA GLY A 114 6.17 2.23 21.70
C GLY A 114 5.81 1.66 20.32
N MET A 115 4.57 1.22 20.13
CA MET A 115 4.10 0.75 18.80
C MET A 115 4.13 1.86 17.74
N GLY A 116 3.81 3.11 18.11
CA GLY A 116 3.98 4.27 17.22
C GLY A 116 5.43 4.50 16.80
N ALA A 117 6.38 4.36 17.71
CA ALA A 117 7.81 4.44 17.41
C ALA A 117 8.28 3.28 16.50
N VAL A 118 7.80 2.06 16.73
CA VAL A 118 8.06 0.90 15.85
C VAL A 118 7.50 1.13 14.44
N ALA A 119 6.28 1.66 14.32
CA ALA A 119 5.68 1.99 13.02
C ALA A 119 6.50 3.06 12.28
N ALA A 120 6.92 4.13 12.96
CA ALA A 120 7.81 5.14 12.38
C ALA A 120 9.16 4.54 11.94
N GLY A 121 9.74 3.64 12.75
CA GLY A 121 10.95 2.89 12.40
C GLY A 121 10.78 2.01 11.16
N LEU A 122 9.63 1.34 11.00
CA LEU A 122 9.31 0.52 9.83
C LEU A 122 9.19 1.37 8.54
N VAL A 123 8.56 2.55 8.65
CA VAL A 123 8.46 3.52 7.55
C VAL A 123 9.84 4.04 7.15
N LEU A 124 10.69 4.42 8.12
CA LEU A 124 12.07 4.83 7.86
C LEU A 124 12.89 3.69 7.24
N ALA A 125 12.81 2.47 7.76
CA ALA A 125 13.48 1.30 7.19
C ALA A 125 13.04 1.03 5.74
N THR A 126 11.76 1.25 5.43
CA THR A 126 11.22 1.13 4.07
C THR A 126 11.78 2.23 3.16
N GLY A 127 11.84 3.48 3.62
CA GLY A 127 12.48 4.58 2.89
C GLY A 127 13.96 4.31 2.61
N ILE A 128 14.71 3.82 3.61
CA ILE A 128 16.12 3.42 3.46
C ILE A 128 16.27 2.28 2.46
N LYS A 129 15.39 1.27 2.49
CA LYS A 129 15.37 0.14 1.55
C LYS A 129 15.09 0.59 0.10
N LEU A 130 14.46 1.75 -0.10
CA LEU A 130 14.20 2.35 -1.42
C LEU A 130 15.32 3.28 -1.91
N LEU A 131 16.26 3.74 -1.06
CA LEU A 131 17.40 4.57 -1.49
C LEU A 131 18.22 3.98 -2.66
N PRO A 132 18.47 2.65 -2.76
CA PRO A 132 19.15 2.08 -3.91
C PRO A 132 18.42 2.29 -5.25
N ALA A 133 17.09 2.44 -5.25
CA ALA A 133 16.32 2.69 -6.47
C ALA A 133 16.65 4.06 -7.08
N LEU A 134 16.93 5.08 -6.27
CA LEU A 134 17.38 6.40 -6.75
C LEU A 134 18.68 6.31 -7.56
N ARG A 135 19.53 5.29 -7.35
CA ARG A 135 20.76 5.09 -8.13
C ARG A 135 20.50 4.75 -9.60
N ARG A 136 19.28 4.31 -9.94
CA ARG A 136 18.81 4.01 -11.31
C ARG A 136 17.96 5.13 -11.92
N SER A 137 17.77 6.26 -11.22
CA SER A 137 16.99 7.39 -11.73
C SER A 137 17.69 8.09 -12.90
N ALA A 138 16.95 8.33 -13.98
CA ALA A 138 17.44 9.01 -15.19
C ALA A 138 18.03 10.41 -14.91
N LEU A 139 17.51 11.13 -13.90
CA LEU A 139 18.04 12.44 -13.51
C LEU A 139 19.48 12.39 -12.98
N GLY A 140 19.90 11.24 -12.42
CA GLY A 140 21.18 11.08 -11.76
C GLY A 140 21.12 11.29 -10.25
N ARG A 141 22.08 10.68 -9.53
CA ARG A 141 22.10 10.58 -8.06
C ARG A 141 21.92 11.91 -7.30
N PRO A 142 22.64 13.01 -7.60
CA PRO A 142 22.54 14.23 -6.77
C PRO A 142 21.17 14.91 -6.91
N VAL A 143 20.59 14.93 -8.11
CA VAL A 143 19.27 15.53 -8.35
C VAL A 143 18.17 14.70 -7.67
N ALA A 144 18.22 13.37 -7.79
CA ALA A 144 17.26 12.49 -7.12
C ALA A 144 17.31 12.60 -5.59
N LEU A 145 18.52 12.71 -5.01
CA LEU A 145 18.70 12.96 -3.57
C LEU A 145 18.22 14.36 -3.16
N GLY A 146 18.48 15.40 -3.96
CA GLY A 146 18.00 16.75 -3.72
C GLY A 146 16.46 16.84 -3.70
N LEU A 147 15.78 16.20 -4.65
CA LEU A 147 14.31 16.12 -4.68
C LEU A 147 13.76 15.36 -3.47
N ALA A 148 14.38 14.23 -3.09
CA ALA A 148 13.96 13.47 -1.90
C ALA A 148 14.14 14.28 -0.59
N LEU A 149 15.26 15.01 -0.46
CA LEU A 149 15.52 15.88 0.69
C LEU A 149 14.53 17.07 0.72
N ALA A 150 14.26 17.69 -0.43
CA ALA A 150 13.28 18.77 -0.55
C ALA A 150 11.87 18.31 -0.16
N ALA A 151 11.44 17.13 -0.62
CA ALA A 151 10.16 16.55 -0.20
C ALA A 151 10.10 16.30 1.31
N PHE A 152 11.18 15.76 1.90
CA PHE A 152 11.27 15.54 3.35
C PHE A 152 11.20 16.85 4.14
N VAL A 153 11.91 17.91 3.72
CA VAL A 153 11.89 19.21 4.39
C VAL A 153 10.51 19.87 4.27
N LEU A 154 9.94 19.93 3.06
CA LEU A 154 8.64 20.60 2.84
C LEU A 154 7.48 19.90 3.57
N ILE A 155 7.47 18.57 3.62
CA ILE A 155 6.40 17.80 4.30
C ILE A 155 6.69 17.67 5.80
N GLY A 156 7.89 17.22 6.18
CA GLY A 156 8.21 16.84 7.56
C GLY A 156 8.51 18.01 8.48
N LEU A 157 9.23 19.04 7.99
CA LEU A 157 9.61 20.21 8.78
C LEU A 157 8.64 21.37 8.55
N LEU A 158 8.36 21.70 7.29
CA LEU A 158 7.55 22.86 6.91
C LEU A 158 6.04 22.59 6.89
N ARG A 159 5.62 21.32 7.00
CA ARG A 159 4.21 20.86 7.03
C ARG A 159 3.35 21.40 5.88
N TRP A 160 3.97 21.60 4.72
CA TRP A 160 3.29 22.14 3.54
C TRP A 160 2.31 21.10 2.96
N PRO A 161 1.18 21.50 2.34
CA PRO A 161 0.15 20.55 1.95
C PRO A 161 0.68 19.60 0.88
N LEU A 162 0.40 18.31 1.06
CA LEU A 162 0.95 17.22 0.23
C LEU A 162 0.74 17.47 -1.28
N VAL A 163 -0.41 18.01 -1.67
CA VAL A 163 -0.73 18.37 -3.06
C VAL A 163 0.28 19.36 -3.63
N GLY A 164 0.62 20.43 -2.90
CA GLY A 164 1.59 21.44 -3.34
C GLY A 164 3.00 20.86 -3.50
N VAL A 165 3.42 19.99 -2.56
CA VAL A 165 4.73 19.32 -2.65
C VAL A 165 4.77 18.32 -3.81
N LEU A 166 3.70 17.57 -4.05
CA LEU A 166 3.60 16.66 -5.20
C LEU A 166 3.61 17.43 -6.54
N SER A 167 2.89 18.54 -6.65
CA SER A 167 2.90 19.39 -7.85
C SER A 167 4.28 19.99 -8.12
N LEU A 168 4.96 20.52 -7.10
CA LEU A 168 6.26 21.18 -7.26
C LEU A 168 7.42 20.20 -7.40
N VAL A 169 7.61 19.30 -6.43
CA VAL A 169 8.76 18.38 -6.38
C VAL A 169 8.53 17.16 -7.26
N GLY A 170 7.32 16.59 -7.25
CA GLY A 170 6.95 15.47 -8.11
C GLY A 170 6.84 15.90 -9.58
N GLY A 171 6.02 16.91 -9.87
CA GLY A 171 5.86 17.47 -11.21
C GLY A 171 7.16 18.02 -11.79
N GLY A 172 7.93 18.79 -11.00
CA GLY A 172 9.26 19.27 -11.40
C GLY A 172 10.25 18.14 -11.66
N GLY A 173 10.25 17.09 -10.83
CA GLY A 173 11.06 15.90 -11.03
C GLY A 173 10.71 15.14 -12.31
N MET A 174 9.42 15.00 -12.63
CA MET A 174 8.94 14.38 -13.88
C MET A 174 9.31 15.22 -15.11
N ALA A 175 9.14 16.55 -15.05
CA ALA A 175 9.52 17.44 -16.14
C ALA A 175 11.03 17.40 -16.43
N LEU A 176 11.88 17.46 -15.39
CA LEU A 176 13.33 17.33 -15.51
C LEU A 176 13.77 15.95 -16.01
N ALA A 177 13.06 14.87 -15.66
CA ALA A 177 13.30 13.54 -16.24
C ALA A 177 12.99 13.52 -17.74
N TRP A 178 11.84 14.07 -18.13
CA TRP A 178 11.36 14.08 -19.52
C TRP A 178 12.28 14.90 -20.44
N LEU A 179 12.75 16.06 -19.98
CA LEU A 179 13.70 16.91 -20.70
C LEU A 179 15.09 16.28 -20.88
N LYS A 180 15.45 15.27 -20.08
CA LYS A 180 16.74 14.57 -20.12
C LYS A 180 16.67 13.19 -20.82
N LEU A 181 15.47 12.73 -21.15
CA LEU A 181 15.19 11.50 -21.89
C LEU A 181 14.76 11.78 -23.34
N ARG A 182 14.57 13.05 -23.70
CA ARG A 182 14.55 13.58 -25.07
C ARG A 182 15.96 13.93 -25.51
#